data_AF-A0A4Z0BX24-F1
#
_entry.id   AF-A0A4Z0BX24-F1
#
_cell.length_a   1.000
_cell.length_b   1.000
_cell.length_c   1.000
_cell.angle_alpha   90.00
_cell.angle_beta   90.00
_cell.angle_gamma   90.00
#
_symmetry.space_group_name_H-M   'P 1'
#
loop_
_entity.id
_entity.type
_entity.pdbx_description
1 polymer ?
#
loop_
_entity_poly.entity_id
_entity_poly.type
_entity_poly.pdbx_seq_one_letter_code
_entity_poly.pdbx_strand_id
1 'polypeptide(L)'
;MATRKSYPQMLEDIQLLQKQAEAQRRKDVEIVIARIREAMQFWGITEEDLGFRRRPEKSATPAAVPAPAPAKKKRKSRYTERPLAGPKG
;
A
#
# COMPACT_ATOMS: atom_id res chain seq x y z
N MET A 1 -28.08 41.08 23.30
CA MET A 1 -26.66 41.44 23.08
C MET A 1 -25.84 40.15 23.06
N ALA A 2 -25.09 39.88 22.00
CA ALA A 2 -24.19 38.74 21.98
C ALA A 2 -22.98 39.06 22.87
N THR A 3 -22.85 38.34 23.98
CA THR A 3 -21.67 38.42 24.84
C THR A 3 -20.47 37.86 24.06
N ARG A 4 -19.43 38.68 23.90
CA ARG A 4 -18.21 38.27 23.21
C ARG A 4 -17.51 37.21 24.05
N LYS A 5 -17.54 35.96 23.62
CA LYS A 5 -16.83 34.86 24.29
C LYS A 5 -15.33 35.15 24.29
N SER A 6 -14.65 34.83 25.38
CA SER A 6 -13.19 34.91 25.45
C SER A 6 -12.58 33.79 24.61
N TYR A 7 -11.35 33.99 24.13
CA TYR A 7 -10.61 32.97 23.38
C TYR A 7 -10.55 31.59 24.07
N PRO A 8 -10.23 31.47 25.38
CA PRO A 8 -10.25 30.16 26.05
C PRO A 8 -11.66 29.53 26.09
N GLN A 9 -12.71 30.33 26.26
CA GLN A 9 -14.08 29.82 26.22
C GLN A 9 -14.45 29.27 24.84
N MET A 10 -13.97 29.90 23.77
CA MET A 10 -14.15 29.41 22.40
C MET A 10 -13.41 28.08 22.18
N LEU A 11 -12.22 27.89 22.76
CA LEU A 11 -11.49 26.63 22.67
C LEU A 11 -12.21 25.49 23.39
N GLU A 12 -12.78 25.74 24.56
CA GLU A 12 -13.61 24.75 25.28
C GLU A 12 -14.84 24.36 24.46
N ASP A 13 -15.52 25.33 23.87
CA ASP A 13 -16.67 25.09 23.00
C ASP A 13 -16.30 24.25 21.77
N ILE A 14 -15.14 24.52 21.16
CA ILE A 14 -14.64 23.72 20.03
C ILE A 14 -14.44 22.26 20.44
N GLN A 15 -13.81 22.01 21.59
CA GLN A 15 -13.60 20.65 22.07
C GLN A 15 -14.91 19.94 22.37
N LEU A 16 -15.88 20.64 22.95
CA LEU A 16 -17.20 20.09 23.22
C LEU A 16 -17.95 19.75 21.93
N LEU A 17 -17.96 20.68 20.97
CA LEU A 17 -18.58 20.48 19.66
C LEU A 17 -17.93 19.33 18.89
N GLN A 18 -16.61 19.18 18.98
CA GLN A 18 -15.88 18.09 18.34
C GLN A 18 -16.30 16.74 18.94
N LYS A 19 -16.40 16.63 20.27
CA LYS A 19 -16.91 15.42 20.94
C LYS A 19 -18.36 15.11 20.56
N GLN A 20 -19.20 16.12 20.46
CA GLN A 20 -20.60 15.97 20.03
C GLN A 20 -20.69 15.48 18.59
N ALA A 21 -19.88 16.05 17.68
CA ALA A 21 -19.81 15.64 16.29
C ALA A 21 -19.36 14.18 16.14
N GLU A 22 -18.36 13.75 16.91
CA GLU A 22 -17.92 12.36 16.94
C GLU A 22 -19.01 11.41 17.48
N ALA A 23 -19.70 11.81 18.56
CA ALA A 23 -20.79 11.03 19.12
C ALA A 23 -21.95 10.87 18.11
N GLN A 24 -22.28 11.94 17.38
CA GLN A 24 -23.29 11.89 16.32
C GLN A 24 -22.85 10.99 15.17
N ARG A 25 -21.61 11.12 14.71
CA ARG A 25 -21.04 10.25 13.67
C ARG A 25 -21.15 8.78 14.04
N ARG A 26 -20.89 8.40 15.31
CA ARG A 26 -21.01 7.00 15.77
C ARG A 26 -22.44 6.48 15.62
N LYS A 27 -23.43 7.28 16.04
CA LYS A 27 -24.86 6.93 15.90
C LYS A 27 -25.26 6.76 14.44
N ASP A 28 -24.83 7.67 13.57
CA ASP A 28 -25.15 7.59 12.14
C ASP A 28 -24.51 6.35 11.50
N VAL A 29 -23.26 6.03 11.88
CA VAL A 29 -22.58 4.80 11.45
C VAL A 29 -23.31 3.55 11.93
N GLU A 30 -23.78 3.52 13.17
CA GLU A 30 -24.58 2.39 13.70
C GLU A 30 -25.87 2.18 12.90
N ILE A 31 -26.58 3.27 12.57
CA ILE A 31 -27.80 3.21 11.75
C ILE A 31 -27.48 2.67 10.34
N VAL A 32 -26.41 3.15 9.73
CA VAL A 32 -25.98 2.68 8.40
C VAL A 32 -25.60 1.19 8.46
N ILE A 33 -24.85 0.76 9.47
CA ILE A 33 -24.48 -0.64 9.66
C ILE A 33 -25.72 -1.51 9.85
N ALA A 34 -26.70 -1.06 10.64
CA ALA A 34 -27.95 -1.80 10.84
C ALA A 34 -28.68 -2.02 9.51
N ARG A 35 -28.82 -0.97 8.68
CA ARG A 35 -29.44 -1.08 7.35
C ARG A 35 -28.68 -2.01 6.41
N ILE A 36 -27.35 -1.98 6.44
CA ILE A 36 -26.52 -2.89 5.65
C ILE A 36 -26.75 -4.34 6.10
N ARG A 37 -26.79 -4.59 7.42
CA ARG A 37 -27.04 -5.94 7.97
C ARG A 37 -28.42 -6.45 7.59
N GLU A 38 -29.45 -5.61 7.64
CA GLU A 38 -30.79 -5.97 7.17
C GLU A 38 -30.79 -6.32 5.68
N ALA A 39 -30.12 -5.52 4.85
CA ALA A 39 -29.97 -5.81 3.42
C ALA A 39 -29.22 -7.13 3.17
N MET A 40 -28.15 -7.40 3.92
CA MET A 40 -27.43 -8.68 3.85
C MET A 40 -28.34 -9.86 4.18
N GLN A 41 -29.15 -9.75 5.24
CA GLN A 41 -30.10 -10.82 5.61
C GLN A 41 -31.22 -11.01 4.59
N PHE A 42 -31.78 -9.91 4.08
CA PHE A 42 -32.90 -9.96 3.14
C PHE A 42 -32.50 -10.53 1.77
N TRP A 43 -31.32 -10.15 1.27
CA TRP A 43 -30.83 -10.57 -0.05
C TRP A 43 -29.87 -11.77 0.00
N GLY A 44 -29.49 -12.23 1.20
CA GLY A 44 -28.52 -13.31 1.38
C GLY A 44 -27.09 -12.95 0.93
N ILE A 45 -26.73 -11.66 0.96
CA ILE A 45 -25.42 -11.14 0.55
C ILE A 45 -24.46 -11.25 1.72
N THR A 46 -23.23 -11.73 1.48
CA THR A 46 -22.20 -11.87 2.52
C THR A 46 -21.15 -10.75 2.47
N GLU A 47 -20.28 -10.66 3.48
CA GLU A 47 -19.21 -9.65 3.52
C GLU A 47 -18.22 -9.81 2.35
N GLU A 48 -18.06 -11.03 1.85
CA GLU A 48 -17.25 -11.35 0.68
C GLU A 48 -17.83 -10.75 -0.60
N ASP A 49 -19.15 -10.75 -0.75
CA ASP A 49 -19.85 -10.17 -1.90
C ASP A 49 -19.77 -8.64 -1.92
N LEU A 50 -19.62 -8.02 -0.75
CA LEU A 50 -19.33 -6.59 -0.61
C LEU A 50 -17.86 -6.25 -0.91
N GLY A 51 -17.01 -7.25 -1.21
CA GLY A 51 -15.61 -7.05 -1.59
C GLY A 51 -14.66 -6.93 -0.39
N PHE A 52 -15.09 -7.25 0.84
CA PHE A 52 -14.21 -7.22 2.03
C PHE A 52 -13.22 -8.38 2.10
N ARG A 53 -13.20 -9.26 1.09
CA ARG A 53 -12.23 -10.36 1.03
C ARG A 53 -10.83 -9.78 0.99
N ARG A 54 -10.08 -9.93 2.10
CA ARG A 54 -8.63 -9.68 2.11
C ARG A 54 -8.04 -10.58 1.03
N ARG A 55 -7.57 -9.97 -0.07
CA ARG A 55 -6.68 -10.68 -0.99
C ARG A 55 -5.54 -11.18 -0.11
N PRO A 56 -5.25 -12.50 -0.07
CA PRO A 56 -4.02 -12.93 0.55
C PRO A 56 -2.91 -12.19 -0.21
N GLU A 57 -2.27 -11.25 0.49
CA GLU A 57 -0.98 -10.70 0.10
C GLU A 57 -0.16 -11.93 -0.25
N LYS A 58 0.11 -12.12 -1.55
CA LYS A 58 0.91 -13.23 -2.02
C LYS A 58 2.27 -12.94 -1.42
N SER A 59 2.54 -13.54 -0.26
CA SER A 59 3.77 -13.38 0.49
C SER A 59 4.88 -13.47 -0.53
N ALA A 60 5.55 -12.36 -0.78
CA ALA A 60 6.62 -12.30 -1.75
C ALA A 60 7.58 -13.41 -1.34
N THR A 61 7.64 -14.47 -2.17
CA THR A 61 8.65 -15.50 -2.01
C THR A 61 9.98 -14.76 -1.92
N PRO A 62 10.74 -14.91 -0.82
CA PRO A 62 12.02 -14.24 -0.71
C PRO A 62 12.83 -14.62 -1.95
N ALA A 63 13.24 -13.61 -2.71
CA ALA A 63 14.02 -13.80 -3.92
C ALA A 63 15.24 -14.67 -3.54
N ALA A 64 15.34 -15.84 -4.16
CA ALA A 64 16.51 -16.69 -4.01
C ALA A 64 17.74 -15.85 -4.35
N VAL A 65 18.65 -15.72 -3.39
CA VAL A 65 19.92 -15.00 -3.55
C VAL A 65 20.63 -15.58 -4.77
N PRO A 66 21.00 -14.78 -5.80
CA PRO A 66 21.67 -15.33 -6.97
C PRO A 66 23.05 -15.84 -6.53
N ALA A 67 23.33 -17.12 -6.82
CA ALA A 67 24.63 -17.72 -6.59
C ALA A 67 25.73 -16.94 -7.36
N PRO A 68 26.93 -16.75 -6.78
CA PRO A 68 27.99 -15.98 -7.43
C PRO A 68 28.48 -16.68 -8.71
N ALA A 69 28.55 -15.92 -9.80
CA ALA A 69 28.98 -16.40 -11.12
C ALA A 69 30.46 -16.85 -11.12
N PRO A 70 30.83 -17.91 -11.87
CA PRO A 70 32.21 -18.38 -11.92
C PRO A 70 33.12 -17.42 -12.70
N ALA A 71 34.29 -17.12 -12.12
CA ALA A 71 35.28 -16.19 -12.64
C ALA A 71 35.85 -16.62 -14.01
N LYS A 72 35.67 -15.79 -15.03
CA LYS A 72 36.21 -15.99 -16.39
C LYS A 72 37.73 -15.75 -16.40
N LYS A 73 38.53 -16.82 -16.60
CA LYS A 73 39.98 -16.75 -16.81
C LYS A 73 40.30 -15.98 -18.11
N LYS A 74 41.05 -14.88 -18.00
CA LYS A 74 41.55 -14.09 -19.13
C LYS A 74 42.62 -14.90 -19.90
N ARG A 75 42.38 -15.20 -21.17
CA ARG A 75 43.42 -15.71 -22.09
C ARG A 75 44.08 -14.52 -22.79
N LYS A 76 45.40 -14.36 -22.59
CA LYS A 76 46.24 -13.36 -23.27
C LYS A 76 46.33 -13.69 -24.76
N SER A 77 45.95 -12.74 -25.62
CA SER A 77 46.03 -12.85 -27.08
C SER A 77 47.47 -12.59 -27.55
N ARG A 78 48.03 -13.52 -28.34
CA ARG A 78 49.32 -13.42 -29.04
C ARG A 78 49.15 -12.63 -30.35
N TYR A 79 48.94 -11.31 -30.25
CA TYR A 79 48.98 -10.41 -31.42
C TYR A 79 50.24 -9.54 -31.49
N THR A 80 51.25 -9.87 -30.69
CA THR A 80 52.67 -9.75 -31.08
C THR A 80 53.02 -11.15 -31.58
N GLU A 81 53.32 -11.42 -32.84
CA GLU A 81 54.04 -10.67 -33.85
C GLU A 81 53.53 -11.12 -35.22
N ARG A 82 53.20 -10.19 -36.10
CA ARG A 82 52.91 -10.49 -37.51
C ARG A 82 54.07 -9.96 -38.34
N PRO A 83 54.97 -10.79 -38.90
CA PRO A 83 55.84 -10.34 -39.97
C PRO A 83 55.02 -10.26 -41.27
N LEU A 84 55.13 -9.11 -41.92
CA LEU A 84 54.58 -8.76 -43.23
C LEU A 84 55.41 -9.41 -44.34
N ALA A 85 54.82 -10.33 -45.12
CA ALA A 85 55.16 -10.74 -46.50
C ALA A 85 54.45 -12.08 -46.75
N GLY A 86 53.80 -12.43 -47.85
CA GLY A 86 53.61 -11.92 -49.21
C GLY A 86 52.86 -13.05 -49.97
N PRO A 87 52.24 -12.81 -51.13
CA PRO A 87 51.05 -13.54 -51.57
C PRO A 87 51.31 -14.77 -52.47
N LYS A 88 50.31 -15.69 -52.43
CA LYS A 88 49.72 -16.56 -53.47
C LYS A 88 50.62 -17.11 -54.59
N GLY A 89 50.70 -18.44 -54.64
CA GLY A 89 50.95 -19.30 -55.81
C GLY A 89 50.32 -20.66 -55.53
#